data_AF-A0A1X7BLP3-F1
#
_entry.id   AF-A0A1X7BLP3-F1
#
_cell.length_a   1.000
_cell.length_b   1.000
_cell.length_c   1.000
_cell.angle_alpha   90.00
_cell.angle_beta   90.00
_cell.angle_gamma   90.00
#
_symmetry.space_group_name_H-M   'P 1'
#
loop_
_entity.id
_entity.type
_entity.pdbx_description
1 polymer ?
#
loop_
_entity_poly.entity_id
_entity_poly.type
_entity_poly.pdbx_seq_one_letter_code
_entity_poly.pdbx_strand_id
1 'polypeptide(L)' 'MAEKLSAEEVSKDKFFAQLSTISAEMIEEHGKDFATGALIMAAQWIAQGRMGADAPTEH' A
#
# COMPACT_ATOMS: atom_id res chain seq x y z
N MET A 1 -2.93 1.47 -30.55
CA MET A 1 -4.29 1.01 -30.21
C MET A 1 -4.59 1.57 -28.84
N ALA A 2 -5.66 2.33 -28.67
CA ALA A 2 -6.07 2.78 -27.34
C ALA A 2 -6.65 1.57 -26.62
N GLU A 3 -5.82 0.89 -25.82
CA GLU A 3 -6.28 -0.06 -24.82
C GLU A 3 -7.24 0.71 -23.92
N LYS A 4 -8.54 0.45 -24.09
CA LYS A 4 -9.53 0.79 -23.08
C LYS A 4 -8.97 0.25 -21.79
N LEU A 5 -8.53 1.15 -20.89
CA LEU A 5 -8.11 0.82 -19.54
C LEU A 5 -9.05 -0.26 -19.04
N SER A 6 -8.54 -1.49 -18.94
CA SER A 6 -9.39 -2.62 -18.55
C SER A 6 -9.97 -2.26 -17.18
N ALA A 7 -11.15 -2.75 -16.81
CA ALA A 7 -11.73 -2.45 -15.49
C ALA A 7 -10.73 -2.76 -14.35
N GLU A 8 -9.82 -3.70 -14.59
CA GLU A 8 -8.67 -4.03 -13.76
C GLU A 8 -7.63 -2.90 -13.64
N GLU A 9 -7.31 -2.18 -14.72
CA GLU A 9 -6.38 -1.06 -14.69
C GLU A 9 -6.95 0.14 -13.94
N VAL A 10 -8.23 0.44 -14.16
CA VAL A 10 -8.93 1.50 -13.39
C VAL A 10 -9.00 1.14 -11.91
N SER A 11 -9.24 -0.13 -11.59
CA SER A 11 -9.23 -0.62 -10.21
C SER A 11 -7.85 -0.47 -9.58
N LYS A 12 -6.79 -0.91 -10.28
CA LYS A 12 -5.39 -0.78 -9.82
C LYS A 12 -5.01 0.68 -9.60
N ASP A 13 -5.31 1.56 -10.54
CA ASP A 13 -5.01 2.99 -10.44
C ASP A 13 -5.67 3.63 -9.20
N LYS A 14 -6.92 3.27 -8.89
CA LYS A 14 -7.61 3.71 -7.67
C LYS A 14 -6.89 3.26 -6.39
N PHE A 15 -6.33 2.06 -6.35
CA PHE A 15 -5.55 1.59 -5.20
C PHE A 15 -4.18 2.29 -5.12
N PHE A 16 -3.54 2.55 -6.26
CA PHE A 16 -2.30 3.33 -6.30
C PHE A 16 -2.51 4.76 -5.81
N ALA A 17 -3.61 5.41 -6.21
CA ALA A 17 -3.97 6.74 -5.74
C ALA A 17 -4.16 6.77 -4.22
N GLN A 18 -4.91 5.82 -3.66
CA GLN A 18 -5.09 5.71 -2.21
C GLN A 18 -3.77 5.45 -1.48
N LEU A 19 -2.94 4.54 -2.00
CA LEU A 19 -1.62 4.25 -1.42
C LEU A 19 -0.74 5.50 -1.42
N SER A 20 -0.79 6.29 -2.49
CA SER A 20 -0.07 7.56 -2.60
C SER A 20 -0.55 8.57 -1.56
N THR A 21 -1.86 8.71 -1.35
CA THR A 21 -2.44 9.59 -0.33
C THR A 21 -1.96 9.20 1.07
N ILE A 22 -2.10 7.92 1.43
CA ILE A 22 -1.68 7.42 2.75
C ILE A 22 -0.17 7.60 2.94
N SER A 23 0.62 7.38 1.88
CA SER A 23 2.06 7.60 1.91
C SER A 23 2.38 9.08 2.16
N ALA A 24 1.66 10.00 1.53
CA ALA A 24 1.85 11.44 1.74
C ALA A 24 1.50 11.85 3.17
N GLU A 25 0.38 11.36 3.72
CA GLU A 25 -0.01 11.59 5.13
C GLU A 25 1.06 11.09 6.10
N MET A 26 1.59 9.88 5.87
CA MET A 26 2.69 9.32 6.67
C MET A 26 3.98 10.15 6.57
N ILE A 27 4.28 10.71 5.40
CA ILE A 27 5.45 11.58 5.19
C ILE A 27 5.27 12.90 5.95
N GLU A 28 4.09 13.50 5.92
CA GLU A 28 3.79 14.75 6.64
C GLU A 28 3.88 14.57 8.16
N GLU A 29 3.35 13.48 8.71
CA GLU A 29 3.32 13.27 10.17
C GLU A 29 4.62 12.70 10.74
N HIS A 30 5.27 11.77 10.04
CA HIS A 30 6.39 10.99 10.56
C HIS A 30 7.68 11.11 9.76
N GLY A 31 7.64 11.75 8.60
CA GLY A 31 8.79 11.91 7.71
C GLY A 31 8.95 10.81 6.67
N LYS A 32 9.75 11.10 5.66
CA LYS A 32 9.93 10.27 4.47
C LYS A 32 10.54 8.90 4.75
N ASP A 33 11.50 8.82 5.66
CA ASP A 33 12.18 7.58 6.00
C ASP A 33 11.22 6.57 6.64
N PHE A 34 10.35 7.04 7.53
CA PHE A 34 9.29 6.20 8.12
C PHE A 34 8.33 5.69 7.06
N ALA A 35 7.81 6.59 6.21
CA ALA A 35 6.84 6.21 5.20
C ALA A 35 7.40 5.17 4.21
N THR A 36 8.64 5.37 3.78
CA THR A 36 9.34 4.45 2.88
C THR A 36 9.54 3.08 3.56
N GLY A 37 9.98 3.06 4.82
CA GLY A 37 10.16 1.81 5.58
C GLY A 37 8.86 1.02 5.76
N ALA A 38 7.77 1.72 6.10
CA ALA A 38 6.46 1.10 6.28
C ALA A 38 5.92 0.47 4.98
N LEU A 39 6.09 1.12 3.83
CA LEU A 39 5.70 0.58 2.52
C LEU A 39 6.54 -0.64 2.13
N ILE A 40 7.85 -0.62 2.38
CA ILE A 40 8.74 -1.76 2.14
C ILE A 40 8.31 -2.96 3.02
N MET A 41 8.00 -2.72 4.30
CA MET A 41 7.51 -3.75 5.21
C MET A 41 6.17 -4.34 4.74
N ALA A 42 5.23 -3.49 4.31
CA ALA A 42 3.97 -3.94 3.74
C ALA A 42 4.19 -4.82 2.49
N ALA A 43 5.10 -4.43 1.60
CA ALA A 43 5.47 -5.23 0.43
C ALA A 43 6.09 -6.59 0.83
N GLN A 44 6.96 -6.61 1.85
CA GLN A 44 7.53 -7.85 2.37
C GLN A 44 6.48 -8.77 3.02
N TRP A 45 5.47 -8.23 3.69
CA TRP A 45 4.36 -9.03 4.23
C TRP A 45 3.51 -9.65 3.13
N ILE A 46 3.25 -8.92 2.04
CA ILE A 46 2.57 -9.45 0.85
C ILE A 46 3.39 -10.60 0.27
N ALA A 47 4.69 -10.37 0.03
CA ALA A 47 5.59 -11.36 -0.55
C ALA A 47 5.72 -12.63 0.31
N GLN A 48 5.65 -12.48 1.64
CA GLN A 48 5.68 -13.61 2.58
C GLN A 48 4.30 -14.25 2.81
N GLY A 49 3.22 -13.76 2.20
CA GLY A 49 1.86 -14.27 2.41
C GLY A 49 1.33 -14.06 3.84
N ARG A 50 1.88 -13.07 4.58
CA ARG A 50 1.51 -12.78 5.98
C ARG A 50 0.36 -11.78 6.12
N MET A 51 -0.22 -11.30 5.02
CA MET A 51 -1.39 -10.43 5.06
C MET A 51 -2.60 -11.17 5.64
N GLY A 52 -2.91 -10.89 6.90
CA GLY A 52 -4.05 -11.45 7.64
C GLY A 52 -3.71 -12.41 8.78
N ALA A 53 -2.43 -12.71 9.03
CA ALA A 53 -2.04 -13.71 10.04
C ALA A 53 -1.75 -13.17 11.45
N ASP A 54 -1.65 -11.86 11.64
CA ASP A 54 -1.38 -11.27 12.96
C ASP A 54 -1.91 -9.83 12.99
N ALA A 55 -3.24 -9.67 13.06
CA ALA A 55 -3.72 -8.62 13.95
C ALA A 55 -3.35 -9.13 15.35
N PRO A 56 -2.68 -8.33 16.21
CA PRO A 56 -2.52 -8.72 17.60
C PRO A 56 -3.93 -8.75 18.20
N THR A 57 -4.60 -9.89 18.14
CA THR A 57 -5.61 -10.24 19.11
C THR A 57 -4.87 -10.34 20.42
N GLU A 58 -4.94 -9.25 21.18
CA GLU A 58 -4.55 -9.19 22.57
C GLU A 58 -5.03 -10.45 23.30
N HIS A 59 -4.12 -11.13 23.98
CA HIS A 59 -4.43 -12.16 24.96
C HIS A 59 -3.48 -12.05 26.15
#